data_AF-A0A0A6F856-F1
#
_entry.id   AF-A0A0A6F856-F1
#
_cell.length_a   1.000
_cell.length_b   1.000
_cell.length_c   1.000
_cell.angle_alpha   90.00
_cell.angle_beta   90.00
_cell.angle_gamma   90.00
#
_symmetry.space_group_name_H-M   'P 1'
#
loop_
_entity.id
_entity.type
_entity.pdbx_description
1 polymer ?
#
loop_
_entity_poly.entity_id
_entity_poly.type
_entity_poly.pdbx_seq_one_letter_code
_entity_poly.pdbx_strand_id
1 'polypeptide(L)' 'MSLHSLPLFVRLAGRPVILLGEGEAADAKRRLLDRAGAHVVTDEAAIA' A
#
# COMPACT_ATOMS: atom_id res chain seq x y z
N MET A 1 13.67 23.72 -13.76
CA MET A 1 12.48 22.90 -13.41
C MET A 1 12.96 21.79 -12.49
N SER A 2 12.48 21.74 -11.25
CA SER A 2 12.84 20.67 -10.32
C SER A 2 11.74 19.60 -10.32
N LEU A 3 12.11 18.34 -10.44
CA LEU A 3 11.22 17.22 -10.17
C LEU A 3 11.11 17.07 -8.65
N HIS A 4 9.95 17.40 -8.08
CA HIS A 4 9.67 17.33 -6.64
C HIS A 4 9.54 15.89 -6.10
N SER A 5 9.71 14.87 -6.96
CA SER A 5 9.65 13.46 -6.57
C SER A 5 10.51 12.59 -7.50
N LEU A 6 10.96 11.46 -6.96
CA LEU A 6 11.68 10.42 -7.69
C LEU A 6 10.68 9.32 -8.10
N PRO A 7 10.45 9.06 -9.40
CA PRO A 7 9.59 7.96 -9.83
C PRO A 7 10.28 6.61 -9.54
N LEU A 8 9.58 5.74 -8.81
CA LEU A 8 10.07 4.41 -8.45
C LEU A 8 9.00 3.35 -8.69
N PHE A 9 9.43 2.17 -9.15
CA PHE A 9 8.63 0.95 -9.13
C PHE A 9 9.05 0.08 -7.96
N VAL A 10 8.09 -0.28 -7.10
CA VAL A 10 8.32 -1.13 -5.93
C VAL A 10 7.79 -2.54 -6.18
N ARG A 11 8.56 -3.56 -5.80
CA ARG A 11 8.08 -4.94 -5.75
C ARG A 11 7.33 -5.14 -4.44
N LEU A 12 6.02 -5.39 -4.51
CA LEU A 12 5.15 -5.55 -3.33
C LEU A 12 4.71 -6.99 -3.06
N ALA A 13 4.92 -7.91 -4.00
CA ALA A 13 4.54 -9.32 -3.85
C ALA A 13 5.05 -9.93 -2.53
N GLY A 14 4.12 -10.37 -1.67
CA GLY A 14 4.39 -10.97 -0.36
C GLY A 14 4.86 -10.00 0.73
N ARG A 15 4.94 -8.69 0.44
CA ARG A 15 5.42 -7.70 1.42
C ARG A 15 4.28 -7.18 2.28
N PRO A 16 4.47 -7.04 3.61
CA PRO A 16 3.47 -6.42 4.47
C PRO A 16 3.31 -4.94 4.12
N VAL A 17 2.06 -4.50 3.98
CA VAL A 17 1.70 -3.09 3.75
C VAL A 17 0.54 -2.72 4.65
N ILE A 18 0.71 -1.68 5.47
CA ILE A 18 -0.35 -1.17 6.33
C ILE A 18 -1.28 -0.28 5.52
N LEU A 19 -2.58 -0.58 5.56
CA LEU A 19 -3.62 0.29 5.00
C LEU A 19 -4.57 0.72 6.12
N LEU A 20 -4.53 2.00 6.47
CA LEU A 20 -5.37 2.61 7.49
C LEU A 20 -6.53 3.39 6.87
N GLY A 21 -7.68 3.34 7.53
CA GLY A 21 -8.91 4.02 7.11
C GLY A 21 -9.92 3.08 6.45
N GLU A 22 -11.15 3.59 6.33
CA GLU A 22 -12.31 2.87 5.82
C GLU A 22 -12.99 3.63 4.68
N GLY A 23 -13.91 2.95 3.97
CA GLY A 23 -14.72 3.52 2.90
C GLY A 23 -14.05 3.49 1.52
N GLU A 24 -14.65 4.20 0.56
CA GLU A 24 -14.34 4.07 -0.86
C GLU A 24 -12.86 4.30 -1.22
N ALA A 25 -12.22 5.26 -0.55
CA ALA A 25 -10.81 5.58 -0.76
C ALA A 25 -9.88 4.45 -0.30
N ALA A 26 -10.19 3.84 0.85
CA ALA A 26 -9.44 2.70 1.37
C ALA A 26 -9.63 1.49 0.45
N ASP A 27 -10.86 1.23 0.00
CA ASP A 27 -11.16 0.15 -0.93
C ASP A 27 -10.43 0.32 -2.27
N ALA A 28 -10.35 1.55 -2.78
CA ALA A 28 -9.58 1.85 -3.99
C ALA A 28 -8.09 1.53 -3.83
N LYS A 29 -7.50 1.89 -2.69
CA LYS A 29 -6.09 1.57 -2.38
C LYS A 29 -5.88 0.07 -2.19
N ARG A 30 -6.79 -0.61 -1.49
CA ARG A 30 -6.77 -2.06 -1.30
C ARG A 30 -6.73 -2.79 -2.65
N ARG A 31 -7.61 -2.43 -3.59
CA ARG A 31 -7.60 -3.01 -4.94
C ARG A 31 -6.25 -2.89 -5.67
N LEU A 32 -5.52 -1.79 -5.48
CA LEU A 32 -4.21 -1.61 -6.09
C LEU A 32 -3.15 -2.48 -5.42
N LEU A 33 -3.17 -2.56 -4.09
CA LEU A 33 -2.24 -3.34 -3.29
C LEU A 33 -2.41 -4.85 -3.52
N ASP A 34 -3.67 -5.33 -3.56
CA ASP A 34 -4.00 -6.73 -3.83
C ASP A 34 -3.50 -7.15 -5.22
N ARG A 35 -3.73 -6.31 -6.24
CA ARG A 35 -3.22 -6.54 -7.60
C ARG A 35 -1.69 -6.54 -7.67
N ALA A 36 -1.03 -5.79 -6.78
CA ALA A 36 0.42 -5.79 -6.65
C ALA A 36 0.97 -6.97 -5.82
N GLY A 37 0.08 -7.83 -5.30
CA GLY A 37 0.41 -8.99 -4.48
C GLY A 37 0.87 -8.65 -3.06
N ALA A 38 0.55 -7.44 -2.56
CA ALA A 38 0.91 -7.04 -1.22
C ALA A 38 0.15 -7.85 -0.16
N HIS A 39 0.79 -8.09 0.99
CA HIS A 39 0.12 -8.59 2.18
C HIS A 39 -0.44 -7.39 2.96
N VAL A 40 -1.68 -7.00 2.66
CA VAL A 40 -2.31 -5.83 3.30
C VAL A 40 -2.71 -6.17 4.73
N VAL A 41 -2.18 -5.41 5.68
CA VAL A 41 -2.51 -5.52 7.10
C VAL A 41 -3.36 -4.31 7.53
N THR A 42 -4.38 -4.58 8.32
CA THR A 42 -5.21 -3.56 8.98
C THR A 42 -4.84 -3.55 10.46
N ASP A 43 -4.70 -2.36 11.04
CA ASP A 43 -4.49 -2.11 12.47
C ASP A 43 -3.03 -2.21 13.00
N GLU A 44 -2.86 -1.86 14.29
CA GLU A 44 -1.63 -1.84 15.09
C GLU A 44 -0.92 -3.21 15.18
N ALA A 45 -1.53 -4.28 14.66
CA ALA A 45 -0.90 -5.60 14.49
C ALA A 45 0.23 -5.62 13.43
N ALA A 46 0.52 -4.49 12.77
CA ALA A 46 1.70 -4.31 11.93
C ALA A 46 3.02 -4.15 12.71
N ILE A 47 3.07 -4.60 13.96
CA ILE A 47 4.28 -4.68 14.76
C ILE A 47 4.90 -6.05 14.47
N ALA A 48 6.04 -6.03 13.77
CA ALA A 48 7.02 -7.11 13.81
C ALA A 48 8.09 -6.76 14.85
#